data_AF-A0A380FLF7-F1
#
_entry.id   AF-A0A380FLF7-F1
#
_cell.length_a   1.000
_cell.length_b   1.000
_cell.length_c   1.000
_cell.angle_alpha   90.00
_cell.angle_beta   90.00
_cell.angle_gamma   90.00
#
_symmetry.space_group_name_H-M   'P 1'
#
loop_
_entity.id
_entity.type
_entity.pdbx_description
1 polymer ?
#
loop_
_entity_poly.entity_id
_entity_poly.type
_entity_poly.pdbx_seq_one_letter_code
_entity_poly.pdbx_strand_id
1 'polypeptide(L)'
;MQFAYTPKLGVQYIGTSQQLTDKYGHYNGNLNVQDVPKKVIQAGKEIMEIGVAQGYYGVAGFDLLEDAQGDIFAIDLNFRQNGSTSMLLLEPILTQGFHKFYSYISPGDNKHFF
;
A
#
# COMPACT_ATOMS: atom_id res chain seq x y z
N MET A 1 2.35 2.67 -0.09
CA MET A 1 3.39 1.61 -0.19
C MET A 1 2.86 0.34 0.44
N GLN A 2 3.21 -0.87 -0.03
CA GLN A 2 2.69 -2.12 0.55
C GLN A 2 3.72 -3.23 0.73
N PHE A 3 3.54 -4.01 1.80
CA PHE A 3 4.36 -5.16 2.16
C PHE A 3 3.49 -6.37 2.55
N ALA A 4 4.04 -7.57 2.41
CA ALA A 4 3.50 -8.80 2.96
C ALA A 4 4.49 -9.44 3.92
N TYR A 5 4.00 -10.17 4.92
CA TYR A 5 4.83 -11.02 5.77
C TYR A 5 4.27 -12.44 5.85
N THR A 6 5.17 -13.41 5.74
CA THR A 6 4.96 -14.80 6.17
C THR A 6 6.26 -15.32 6.81
N PRO A 7 6.22 -16.27 7.77
CA PRO A 7 7.42 -16.87 8.35
C PRO A 7 8.35 -17.51 7.31
N LYS A 8 7.79 -18.03 6.21
CA LYS A 8 8.56 -18.69 5.14
C LYS A 8 9.35 -17.70 4.29
N LEU A 9 8.77 -16.54 3.97
CA LEU A 9 9.35 -15.57 3.05
C LEU A 9 9.95 -14.35 3.77
N GLY A 10 9.64 -14.14 5.04
CA GLY A 10 9.94 -12.89 5.72
C GLY A 10 9.09 -11.73 5.19
N VAL A 11 9.56 -10.49 5.42
CA VAL A 11 8.93 -9.27 4.90
C VAL A 11 9.25 -9.13 3.42
N GLN A 12 8.21 -9.02 2.61
CA GLN A 12 8.26 -8.91 1.16
C GLN A 12 7.66 -7.57 0.73
N TYR A 13 8.38 -6.83 -0.11
CA TYR A 13 7.86 -5.63 -0.75
C TYR A 13 6.92 -6.02 -1.89
N ILE A 14 5.68 -5.52 -1.86
CA ILE A 14 4.69 -5.79 -2.91
C ILE A 14 4.78 -4.73 -4.00
N GLY A 15 4.91 -3.47 -3.61
CA GLY A 15 4.94 -2.35 -4.55
C GLY A 15 4.49 -1.03 -3.92
N THR A 16 4.52 0.02 -4.72
CA THR A 16 4.06 1.35 -4.33
C THR A 16 3.15 1.92 -5.39
N SER A 17 2.05 2.50 -4.92
CA SER A 17 1.19 3.35 -5.73
C SER A 17 1.22 4.77 -5.19
N GLN A 18 1.22 5.75 -6.09
CA GLN A 18 0.98 7.15 -5.78
C GLN A 18 -0.53 7.40 -5.79
N GLN A 19 -1.02 7.96 -4.70
CA GLN A 19 -2.39 8.43 -4.61
C GLN A 19 -2.51 9.78 -5.32
N LEU A 20 -3.36 9.86 -6.33
CA LEU A 20 -3.65 11.10 -7.03
C LEU A 20 -4.73 11.85 -6.26
N THR A 21 -4.43 13.07 -5.83
CA THR A 21 -5.38 13.96 -5.15
C THR A 21 -5.50 15.29 -5.87
N ASP A 22 -6.64 15.96 -5.75
CA ASP A 22 -6.76 17.36 -6.17
C ASP A 22 -6.19 18.30 -5.09
N LYS A 23 -6.19 19.61 -5.38
CA LYS A 23 -5.71 20.64 -4.44
C LYS A 23 -6.53 20.76 -3.14
N TYR A 24 -7.67 20.06 -3.05
CA TYR A 24 -8.51 19.99 -1.86
C TYR A 24 -8.36 18.65 -1.12
N GLY A 25 -7.48 17.76 -1.59
CA GLY A 25 -7.23 16.46 -1.01
C GLY A 25 -8.21 15.37 -1.44
N HIS A 26 -9.08 15.62 -2.43
CA HIS A 26 -10.00 14.60 -2.92
C HIS A 26 -9.25 13.53 -3.72
N TYR A 27 -9.49 12.27 -3.37
CA TYR A 27 -8.94 11.11 -4.04
C TYR A 27 -9.46 10.97 -5.49
N ASN A 28 -8.55 10.83 -6.45
CA ASN A 28 -8.84 10.69 -7.88
C ASN A 28 -8.34 9.37 -8.49
N GLY A 29 -7.72 8.50 -7.71
CA GLY A 29 -7.19 7.24 -8.19
C GLY A 29 -5.78 6.96 -7.69
N ASN A 30 -5.22 5.86 -8.20
CA ASN A 30 -3.85 5.45 -7.93
C ASN A 30 -3.09 5.23 -9.23
N LEU A 31 -1.78 5.49 -9.18
CA LEU A 31 -0.83 5.15 -10.23
C LEU A 31 0.27 4.26 -9.65
N ASN A 32 0.65 3.18 -10.32
CA ASN A 32 1.81 2.39 -9.93
C ASN A 32 3.09 3.23 -10.10
N VAL A 33 3.96 3.17 -9.09
CA VAL A 33 5.26 3.87 -9.10
C VAL A 33 6.35 2.81 -9.12
N GLN A 34 7.17 2.86 -10.17
CA GLN A 34 8.32 1.96 -10.33
C GLN A 34 9.56 2.54 -9.65
N ASP A 35 9.84 3.82 -9.91
CA ASP A 35 11.03 4.50 -9.40
C ASP A 35 10.79 5.15 -8.04
N VAL A 36 10.62 4.31 -7.02
CA VAL A 36 10.43 4.76 -5.64
C VAL A 36 11.79 5.00 -4.98
N PRO A 37 12.03 6.16 -4.33
CA PRO A 37 13.26 6.39 -3.59
C PRO A 37 13.49 5.31 -2.51
N LYS A 38 14.70 4.76 -2.44
CA LYS A 38 15.04 3.67 -1.50
C LYS A 38 14.74 4.01 -0.04
N LYS A 39 14.90 5.27 0.36
CA LYS A 39 14.59 5.75 1.73
C LYS A 39 13.11 5.57 2.08
N VAL A 40 12.21 5.74 1.11
CA VAL A 40 10.76 5.56 1.30
C VAL A 40 10.46 4.08 1.48
N ILE A 41 11.08 3.21 0.68
CA ILE A 41 10.94 1.74 0.82
C ILE A 41 11.45 1.28 2.18
N GLN A 42 12.60 1.81 2.60
CA GLN A 42 13.20 1.48 3.88
C GLN A 42 12.29 1.90 5.05
N ALA A 43 11.76 3.12 5.03
CA ALA A 43 10.82 3.58 6.05
C ALA A 43 9.58 2.67 6.16
N GLY A 44 8.98 2.29 5.03
CA GLY A 44 7.85 1.35 5.04
C GLY A 44 8.23 -0.05 5.54
N LYS A 45 9.43 -0.54 5.21
CA LYS A 45 9.94 -1.83 5.68
C LYS A 45 10.11 -1.85 7.19
N GLU A 46 10.68 -0.80 7.78
CA GLU A 46 10.86 -0.68 9.23
C GLU A 46 9.52 -0.68 9.97
N ILE A 47 8.52 0.03 9.46
CA ILE A 47 7.15 0.00 10.00
C ILE A 47 6.58 -1.42 9.97
N MET A 48 6.73 -2.14 8.84
CA MET A 48 6.28 -3.52 8.73
C MET A 48 7.00 -4.45 9.71
N GLU A 49 8.32 -4.31 9.84
CA GLU A 49 9.13 -5.11 10.76
C GLU A 49 8.73 -4.90 12.22
N ILE A 50 8.41 -3.66 12.61
CA ILE A 50 7.84 -3.37 13.94
C ILE A 50 6.49 -4.07 14.12
N GLY A 51 5.61 -4.00 13.11
CA GLY A 51 4.32 -4.70 13.15
C GLY A 51 4.48 -6.22 13.31
N VAL A 52 5.40 -6.82 12.55
CA VAL A 52 5.72 -8.26 12.64
C VAL A 52 6.27 -8.61 14.02
N ALA A 53 7.15 -7.80 14.59
CA ALA A 53 7.67 -8.00 15.94
C ALA A 53 6.58 -7.94 17.01
N GLN A 54 5.48 -7.23 16.75
CA GLN A 54 4.28 -7.19 17.59
C GLN A 54 3.26 -8.29 17.27
N GLY A 55 3.59 -9.22 16.36
CA GLY A 55 2.75 -10.38 16.02
C GLY A 55 1.89 -10.23 14.77
N TYR A 56 2.06 -9.16 13.98
CA TYR A 56 1.31 -8.99 12.75
C TYR A 56 1.68 -10.04 11.68
N TYR A 57 0.67 -10.58 11.02
CA TYR A 57 0.81 -11.53 9.91
C TYR A 57 -0.15 -11.13 8.79
N GLY A 58 0.36 -10.92 7.57
CA GLY A 58 -0.47 -10.59 6.41
C GLY A 58 0.10 -9.47 5.54
N VAL A 59 -0.79 -8.74 4.88
CA VAL A 59 -0.48 -7.64 3.95
C VAL A 59 -0.81 -6.31 4.63
N ALA A 60 0.13 -5.38 4.64
CA ALA A 60 -0.07 -4.03 5.14
C ALA A 60 0.29 -2.98 4.08
N GLY A 61 -0.45 -1.88 4.08
CA GLY A 61 -0.17 -0.69 3.30
C GLY A 61 0.07 0.52 4.18
N PHE A 62 1.04 1.35 3.80
CA PHE A 62 1.41 2.56 4.52
C PHE A 62 1.34 3.76 3.57
N ASP A 63 0.67 4.81 4.02
CA ASP A 63 0.61 6.07 3.31
C ASP A 63 1.74 6.95 3.84
N LEU A 64 2.69 7.23 2.94
CA LEU A 64 3.89 7.99 3.22
C LEU A 64 3.88 9.27 2.38
N LEU A 65 4.26 10.38 2.99
CA LEU A 65 4.53 11.65 2.33
C LEU A 65 6.03 11.92 2.32
N GLU A 66 6.49 12.57 1.27
CA GLU A 66 7.83 13.17 1.19
C GLU A 66 7.64 14.69 1.08
N ASP A 67 8.30 15.45 1.94
CA ASP A 67 8.27 16.91 1.87
C ASP A 67 9.33 17.46 0.88
N ALA A 68 9.41 18.79 0.78
CA ALA A 68 10.35 19.46 -0.12
C ALA A 68 11.83 19.31 0.32
N GLN A 69 12.09 18.91 1.56
CA GLN A 69 13.42 18.64 2.11
C GLN A 69 13.81 17.17 1.89
N GLY A 70 12.85 16.33 1.52
CA GLY A 70 13.02 14.90 1.34
C GLY A 70 12.80 14.12 2.64
N ASP A 71 12.23 14.74 3.67
CA ASP A 71 11.88 14.05 4.91
C ASP A 71 10.60 13.22 4.69
N ILE A 72 10.57 12.03 5.27
CA ILE A 72 9.49 11.04 5.07
C ILE A 72 8.58 11.00 6.29
N PHE A 73 7.27 11.13 6.05
CA PHE A 73 6.24 11.13 7.09
C PHE A 73 5.24 10.01 6.82
N ALA A 74 5.05 9.12 7.79
CA ALA A 74 3.95 8.17 7.76
C ALA A 74 2.68 8.85 8.30
N ILE A 75 1.61 8.86 7.51
CA ILE A 75 0.36 9.53 7.87
C ILE A 75 -0.79 8.55 8.14
N ASP A 76 -0.73 7.34 7.60
CA ASP A 76 -1.70 6.29 7.86
C ASP A 76 -1.05 4.90 7.76
N LEU A 77 -1.36 4.05 8.75
CA LEU A 77 -0.80 2.71 8.90
C LEU A 77 -1.90 1.66 8.75
N ASN A 78 -2.17 1.25 7.51
CA ASN A 78 -3.19 0.26 7.21
C ASN A 78 -2.62 -1.16 7.30
N PHE A 79 -2.71 -1.79 8.47
CA PHE A 79 -2.35 -3.20 8.67
C PHE A 79 -3.41 -4.17 8.12
N ARG A 80 -3.74 -4.01 6.84
CA ARG A 80 -4.74 -4.79 6.10
C ARG A 80 -4.45 -4.71 4.60
N GLN A 81 -5.22 -5.47 3.81
CA GLN A 81 -5.23 -5.27 2.37
C GLN A 81 -5.81 -3.88 2.03
N ASN A 82 -5.16 -3.19 1.11
CA ASN A 82 -5.57 -1.87 0.62
C ASN A 82 -6.25 -2.01 -0.74
N GLY A 83 -7.00 -0.98 -1.15
CA GLY A 83 -7.65 -0.98 -2.47
C GLY A 83 -6.66 -1.12 -3.64
N SER A 84 -5.39 -0.74 -3.45
CA SER A 84 -4.34 -0.91 -4.46
C SER A 84 -3.60 -2.25 -4.39
N THR A 85 -3.91 -3.16 -3.44
CA THR A 85 -3.17 -4.43 -3.30
C THR A 85 -3.27 -5.29 -4.57
N SER A 86 -4.48 -5.46 -5.11
CA SER A 86 -4.71 -6.22 -6.35
C SER A 86 -4.00 -5.58 -7.54
N MET A 87 -3.98 -4.25 -7.61
CA MET A 87 -3.28 -3.49 -8.65
C MET A 87 -1.78 -3.78 -8.65
N LEU A 88 -1.15 -3.80 -7.49
CA LEU A 88 0.29 -4.07 -7.38
C LEU A 88 0.61 -5.54 -7.67
N LEU A 89 -0.19 -6.49 -7.17
CA LEU A 89 0.05 -7.92 -7.39
C LEU A 89 -0.15 -8.36 -8.84
N LEU A 90 -1.09 -7.74 -9.55
CA LEU A 90 -1.41 -8.10 -10.94
C LEU A 90 -0.55 -7.36 -11.96
N GLU A 91 0.21 -6.35 -11.55
CA GLU A 91 1.08 -5.58 -12.45
C GLU A 91 2.01 -6.45 -13.33
N PRO A 92 2.68 -7.51 -12.83
CA PRO A 92 3.57 -8.32 -13.67
C PRO A 92 2.82 -9.14 -14.74
N ILE A 93 1.51 -9.31 -14.58
CA ILE A 93 0.65 -10.15 -15.44
C ILE A 93 -0.15 -9.28 -16.41
N LEU A 94 -0.49 -8.05 -16.02
CA LEU A 94 -1.26 -7.09 -16.81
C LEU A 94 -0.34 -6.12 -17.55
N THR A 95 -0.83 -5.50 -18.63
CA THR A 95 -0.07 -4.50 -19.38
C THR A 95 0.29 -3.31 -18.49
N GLN A 96 1.52 -2.81 -18.55
CA GLN A 96 1.95 -1.60 -17.81
C GLN A 96 0.97 -0.43 -18.07
N GLY A 97 0.39 0.15 -17.02
CA GLY A 97 -0.54 1.28 -17.15
C GLY A 97 -1.54 1.45 -15.99
N PHE A 98 -2.48 2.38 -16.18
CA PHE A 98 -3.53 2.73 -15.21
C PHE A 98 -4.56 1.61 -15.06
N HIS A 99 -4.56 0.92 -13.93
CA HIS A 99 -5.57 -0.09 -13.64
C HIS A 99 -6.56 0.45 -12.60
N LYS A 100 -7.82 0.65 -12.99
CA LYS A 100 -8.89 1.03 -12.08
C LYS A 100 -9.55 -0.23 -11.53
N PHE A 101 -9.21 -0.61 -10.30
CA PHE A 101 -9.91 -1.67 -9.59
C PHE A 101 -11.10 -1.06 -8.85
N TYR A 102 -12.31 -1.35 -9.33
CA TYR A 102 -13.52 -0.98 -8.61
C TYR A 102 -13.60 -1.80 -7.33
N SER A 103 -13.68 -1.12 -6.19
CA SER A 103 -14.16 -1.73 -4.95
C SER A 103 -15.61 -2.16 -5.15
N TYR A 104 -15.87 -3.47 -5.05
CA TYR A 104 -17.21 -4.03 -5.04
C TYR A 104 -17.85 -3.78 -3.67
N ILE A 105 -19.00 -3.09 -3.65
CA ILE A 105 -19.82 -2.98 -2.44
C ILE A 105 -20.85 -4.10 -2.50
N SER A 106 -20.72 -5.08 -1.60
CA SER A 106 -21.71 -6.15 -1.48
C SER A 106 -23.05 -5.55 -1.02
N PRO A 107 -24.17 -5.83 -1.71
CA PRO A 107 -25.49 -5.42 -1.27
C PRO A 107 -26.00 -6.22 -0.04
N GLY A 108 -25.21 -7.16 0.49
CA GLY A 108 -25.55 -7.99 1.65
C GLY A 108 -25.17 -7.40 3.02
N ASP A 109 -25.42 -8.17 4.09
CA ASP A 109 -25.07 -7.79 5.46
C ASP A 109 -23.54 -7.83 5.68
N ASN A 110 -22.92 -6.65 5.56
CA ASN A 110 -21.49 -6.47 5.71
C ASN A 110 -20.99 -6.50 7.17
N LYS A 111 -21.88 -6.67 8.18
CA LYS A 111 -21.49 -6.73 9.61
C LYS A 111 -20.61 -7.93 9.97
N HIS A 112 -20.46 -8.90 9.07
CA HIS A 112 -19.68 -10.11 9.28
C HIS A 112 -18.31 -10.09 8.58
N PHE A 113 -17.99 -9.03 7.83
CA PHE A 113 -16.65 -8.83 7.32
C PHE A 113 -15.83 -8.12 8.39
N PHE A 114 -14.91 -8.86 9.02
CA PHE A 114 -13.92 -8.37 9.98
C PHE A 114 -12.74 -7.71 9.27
#